data_AF-A0A0G0G5D7-F1
#
_entry.id   AF-A0A0G0G5D7-F1
#
_cell.length_a   1.000
_cell.length_b   1.000
_cell.length_c   1.000
_cell.angle_alpha   90.00
_cell.angle_beta   90.00
_cell.angle_gamma   90.00
#
_symmetry.space_group_name_H-M   'P 1'
#
loop_
_entity.id
_entity.type
_entity.pdbx_description
1 polymer ?
#
loop_
_entity_poly.entity_id
_entity_poly.type
_entity_poly.pdbx_seq_one_letter_code
_entity_poly.pdbx_strand_id
1 'polypeptide(L)'
;MQEELGVKVPLVHMKTFLSSNATMGHLWAVYLGELPLDWNFSPNAEVASVVKMSTKEIYEKLKLSPELFTQGFINVLTEFDLIKYKKTCYFSS
;
A
#
# COMPACT_ATOMS: atom_id res chain seq x y z
N MET A 1 5.51 9.94 1.40
CA MET A 1 6.57 9.22 2.18
C MET A 1 7.47 10.16 2.98
N GLN A 2 8.21 11.12 2.38
CA GLN A 2 9.01 12.07 3.18
C GLN A 2 8.15 13.03 4.00
N GLU A 3 7.12 13.62 3.39
CA GLU A 3 6.25 14.61 4.05
C GLU A 3 5.38 13.93 5.11
N GLU A 4 4.65 12.89 4.72
CA GLU A 4 3.74 12.15 5.60
C GLU A 4 4.44 11.33 6.71
N LEU A 5 5.58 10.68 6.41
CA LEU A 5 6.21 9.70 7.31
C LEU A 5 7.64 10.07 7.75
N GLY A 6 8.24 11.12 7.17
CA GLY A 6 9.63 11.49 7.45
C GLY A 6 10.68 10.53 6.89
N VAL A 7 10.30 9.66 5.93
CA VAL A 7 11.16 8.57 5.45
C VAL A 7 11.79 8.88 4.09
N LYS A 8 13.12 8.74 4.01
CA LYS A 8 13.89 8.66 2.75
C LYS A 8 14.47 7.27 2.58
N VAL A 9 13.80 6.43 1.78
CA VAL A 9 14.29 5.09 1.43
C VAL A 9 14.17 4.87 -0.07
N PRO A 10 14.96 3.96 -0.65
CA PRO A 10 14.76 3.54 -2.03
C PRO A 10 13.34 2.99 -2.22
N LEU A 11 12.68 3.45 -3.29
CA LEU A 11 11.37 2.97 -3.70
C LEU A 11 11.52 2.09 -4.93
N VAL A 12 10.98 0.88 -4.86
CA VAL A 12 10.91 -0.05 -5.99
C VAL A 12 9.54 0.10 -6.64
N HIS A 13 9.53 0.52 -7.90
CA HIS A 13 8.30 0.55 -8.69
C HIS A 13 7.79 -0.87 -8.90
N MET A 14 6.51 -1.09 -8.60
CA MET A 14 5.88 -2.41 -8.71
C MET A 14 4.95 -2.49 -9.90
N LYS A 15 4.10 -1.47 -10.10
CA LYS A 15 3.09 -1.44 -11.17
C LYS A 15 2.53 -0.05 -11.38
N THR A 16 2.10 0.24 -12.60
CA THR A 16 1.24 1.38 -12.92
C THR A 16 -0.09 0.84 -13.48
N PHE A 17 -1.22 1.42 -13.07
CA PHE A 17 -2.55 0.97 -13.48
C PHE A 17 -3.55 2.13 -13.52
N LEU A 18 -4.58 2.00 -14.36
CA LEU A 18 -5.74 2.88 -14.36
C LEU A 18 -6.78 2.30 -13.39
N SER A 19 -7.31 3.13 -12.49
CA SER A 19 -8.38 2.69 -11.61
C SER A 19 -9.66 2.48 -12.42
N SER A 20 -10.24 1.27 -12.34
CA SER A 20 -11.47 0.90 -13.05
C SER A 20 -12.71 1.67 -12.58
N ASN A 21 -12.68 2.24 -11.37
CA ASN A 21 -13.83 2.90 -10.73
C ASN A 21 -13.63 4.42 -10.53
N ALA A 22 -12.54 5.02 -11.03
CA ALA A 22 -12.33 6.45 -10.84
C ALA A 22 -13.14 7.26 -11.85
N THR A 23 -14.16 7.96 -11.36
CA THR A 23 -14.92 9.00 -12.09
C THR A 23 -14.04 10.06 -12.76
N MET A 24 -12.75 10.16 -12.39
CA MET A 24 -11.78 11.11 -12.96
C MET A 24 -10.60 10.46 -13.73
N GLY A 25 -10.60 9.15 -13.99
CA GLY A 25 -9.57 8.52 -14.84
C GLY A 25 -8.13 8.62 -14.30
N HIS A 26 -7.96 8.58 -12.97
CA HIS A 26 -6.63 8.70 -12.36
C HIS A 26 -5.74 7.50 -12.72
N LEU A 27 -4.51 7.81 -13.14
CA LEU A 27 -3.43 6.85 -13.31
C LEU A 27 -2.67 6.70 -11.98
N TRP A 28 -2.58 5.47 -11.47
CA TRP A 28 -1.95 5.16 -10.20
C TRP A 28 -0.65 4.41 -10.41
N ALA A 29 0.33 4.65 -9.54
CA ALA A 29 1.58 3.91 -9.48
C ALA A 29 1.80 3.37 -8.07
N VAL A 30 2.13 2.08 -7.97
CA VAL A 30 2.43 1.39 -6.70
C VAL A 30 3.93 1.25 -6.57
N TYR A 31 4.45 1.66 -5.41
CA TYR A 31 5.84 1.51 -5.03
C TYR A 31 5.94 0.72 -3.73
N LEU A 32 7.00 -0.07 -3.61
CA LEU A 32 7.38 -0.74 -2.38
C LEU A 32 8.59 -0.03 -1.77
N GLY A 33 8.51 0.27 -0.47
CA GLY A 33 9.62 0.80 0.31
C GLY A 33 9.72 0.03 1.63
N GLU A 34 10.95 -0.16 2.11
CA GLU A 34 11.23 -0.80 3.40
C GLU A 34 11.67 0.25 4.40
N LEU A 35 11.04 0.24 5.58
CA LEU A 35 11.40 1.18 6.64
C LEU A 35 12.70 0.74 7.33
N PRO A 36 13.59 1.68 7.70
CA PRO A 36 14.75 1.38 8.54
C PRO A 36 14.33 0.77 9.88
N LEU A 37 15.18 -0.10 10.45
CA LEU A 37 14.89 -0.77 11.73
C LEU A 37 14.76 0.20 12.91
N ASP A 38 15.47 1.32 12.84
CA ASP A 38 15.51 2.40 13.83
C ASP A 38 14.48 3.51 13.56
N TRP A 39 13.64 3.35 12.53
CA TRP A 39 12.63 4.34 12.21
C TRP A 39 11.55 4.42 13.30
N ASN A 40 11.27 5.65 13.71
CA ASN A 40 10.22 5.97 14.66
C ASN A 40 9.28 7.02 14.03
N PHE A 41 7.97 6.77 14.13
CA PHE A 41 6.98 7.69 13.60
C PHE A 41 6.84 8.93 14.49
N SER A 42 6.81 10.11 13.88
CA SER A 42 6.43 11.37 14.52
C SER A 42 5.14 11.90 13.89
N PRO A 43 4.05 12.07 14.66
CA PRO A 43 2.83 12.69 14.17
C PRO A 43 3.07 14.07 13.55
N ASN A 44 2.28 14.41 12.54
CA ASN A 44 2.30 15.71 11.86
C ASN A 44 0.87 16.12 11.44
N ALA A 45 0.77 17.22 10.69
CA ALA A 45 -0.53 17.76 10.26
C ALA A 45 -1.31 16.84 9.30
N GLU A 46 -0.62 15.94 8.59
CA GLU A 46 -1.22 15.03 7.61
C GLU A 46 -1.50 13.65 8.21
N VAL A 47 -0.60 13.15 9.08
CA VAL A 47 -0.67 11.82 9.67
C VAL A 47 -0.60 11.93 11.19
N ALA A 48 -1.71 11.60 11.86
CA ALA A 48 -1.79 11.64 13.32
C ALA A 48 -1.20 10.39 13.98
N SER A 49 -1.29 9.23 13.32
CA SER A 49 -0.79 7.95 13.85
C SER A 49 -0.52 6.95 12.72
N VAL A 50 0.35 5.97 13.01
CA VAL A 50 0.63 4.84 12.12
C VAL A 50 0.44 3.55 12.90
N VAL A 51 -0.23 2.58 12.29
CA VAL A 51 -0.43 1.25 12.86
C VAL A 51 0.31 0.23 12.02
N LYS A 52 1.27 -0.47 12.63
CA LYS A 52 1.93 -1.60 11.98
C LYS A 52 0.97 -2.79 11.93
N MET A 53 0.75 -3.32 10.74
CA MET A 53 -0.13 -4.47 10.52
C MET A 53 0.53 -5.47 9.58
N SER A 54 0.31 -6.75 9.85
CA SER A 54 0.55 -7.82 8.90
C SER A 54 -0.49 -7.80 7.79
N THR A 55 -0.14 -8.36 6.63
CA THR A 55 -1.07 -8.53 5.52
C THR A 55 -2.33 -9.32 5.92
N LYS A 56 -2.21 -10.30 6.81
CA LYS A 56 -3.35 -11.08 7.33
C LYS A 56 -4.33 -10.19 8.10
N GLU A 57 -3.81 -9.38 9.04
CA GLU A 57 -4.63 -8.46 9.83
C GLU A 57 -5.34 -7.42 8.95
N ILE A 58 -4.69 -6.97 7.87
CA ILE A 58 -5.31 -6.05 6.89
C ILE A 58 -6.54 -6.71 6.26
N TYR A 59 -6.44 -7.95 5.77
CA TYR A 59 -7.60 -8.64 5.17
C TYR A 59 -8.71 -8.93 6.17
N GLU A 60 -8.36 -9.30 7.41
CA GLU A 60 -9.35 -9.52 8.47
C GLU A 60 -10.11 -8.22 8.76
N LYS A 61 -9.40 -7.10 8.93
CA LYS A 61 -10.03 -5.79 9.13
C LYS A 61 -10.84 -5.34 7.93
N LEU A 62 -10.37 -5.55 6.71
CA LEU A 62 -11.10 -5.15 5.50
C LEU A 62 -12.45 -5.89 5.39
N LYS A 63 -12.54 -7.14 5.87
CA LYS A 63 -13.79 -7.89 5.92
C LYS A 63 -14.74 -7.40 7.01
N LEU A 64 -14.20 -7.05 8.18
CA LEU A 64 -14.98 -6.69 9.37
C LEU A 64 -15.42 -5.22 9.37
N SER A 65 -14.58 -4.33 8.84
CA SER A 65 -14.71 -2.88 8.92
C SER A 65 -14.14 -2.21 7.65
N PRO A 66 -14.71 -2.47 6.46
CA PRO A 66 -14.22 -1.92 5.19
C PRO A 66 -14.21 -0.39 5.15
N GLU A 67 -15.10 0.27 5.91
CA GLU A 67 -15.23 1.73 6.00
C GLU A 67 -14.00 2.44 6.58
N LEU A 68 -13.11 1.69 7.25
CA LEU A 68 -11.85 2.22 7.76
C LEU A 68 -10.79 2.42 6.65
N PHE A 69 -11.05 1.92 5.45
CA PHE A 69 -10.11 1.96 4.34
C PHE A 69 -10.60 2.87 3.22
N THR A 70 -9.67 3.65 2.67
CA THR A 70 -9.96 4.50 1.51
C THR A 70 -10.09 3.64 0.25
N GLN A 71 -10.86 4.12 -0.73
CA GLN A 71 -10.94 3.44 -2.04
C GLN A 71 -9.56 3.29 -2.71
N GLY A 72 -8.67 4.27 -2.52
CA GLY A 72 -7.30 4.21 -3.02
C GLY A 72 -6.51 3.04 -2.41
N PHE A 73 -6.63 2.83 -1.10
CA PHE A 73 -6.01 1.70 -0.42
C PHE A 73 -6.53 0.35 -0.95
N ILE A 74 -7.84 0.22 -1.12
CA ILE A 74 -8.48 -1.01 -1.62
C ILE A 74 -8.00 -1.34 -3.05
N ASN A 75 -7.91 -0.31 -3.91
CA ASN A 75 -7.40 -0.46 -5.27
C ASN A 75 -5.95 -0.96 -5.27
N VAL A 76 -5.08 -0.34 -4.46
CA VAL A 76 -3.67 -0.73 -4.35
C VAL A 76 -3.53 -2.15 -3.78
N LEU A 77 -4.32 -2.53 -2.78
CA LEU A 77 -4.27 -3.88 -2.20
C LEU A 77 -4.65 -4.96 -3.21
N THR A 78 -5.69 -4.71 -4.01
CA THR A 78 -6.11 -5.61 -5.10
C THR A 78 -4.99 -5.80 -6.12
N GLU A 79 -4.32 -4.71 -6.50
CA GLU A 79 -3.19 -4.76 -7.43
C GLU A 79 -1.96 -5.45 -6.84
N PHE A 80 -1.70 -5.23 -5.55
CA PHE A 80 -0.64 -5.89 -4.81
C PHE A 80 -0.79 -7.41 -4.80
N ASP A 81 -2.02 -7.90 -4.62
CA ASP A 81 -2.32 -9.33 -4.74
C ASP A 81 -1.98 -9.88 -6.12
N LEU A 82 -2.43 -9.22 -7.18
CA LEU A 82 -2.14 -9.64 -8.56
C LEU A 82 -0.63 -9.71 -8.83
N ILE A 83 0.14 -8.75 -8.29
CA ILE A 83 1.60 -8.73 -8.42
C ILE A 83 2.24 -9.91 -7.67
N LYS A 84 1.78 -10.21 -6.45
CA LYS A 84 2.26 -11.36 -5.67
C LYS A 84 1.95 -12.68 -6.36
N TYR A 85 0.71 -12.88 -6.81
CA TYR A 85 0.31 -14.10 -7.52
C TYR A 85 1.13 -14.33 -8.79
N LYS A 86 1.41 -13.27 -9.56
CA LYS A 86 2.25 -13.38 -10.76
C LYS A 86 3.66 -13.85 -10.44
N LYS A 87 4.29 -13.34 -9.37
CA LYS A 87 5.64 -13.79 -8.98
C LYS A 87 5.64 -15.29 -8.65
N THR A 88 4.63 -15.81 -7.97
CA THR A 88 4.56 -17.23 -7.59
C THR A 88 4.47 -18.16 -8.81
N CYS A 89 3.81 -17.73 -9.90
CA CYS A 89 3.68 -18.55 -11.12
C CYS A 89 4.96 -18.65 -11.97
N TYR A 90 5.94 -17.76 -11.78
CA TYR A 90 7.22 -17.83 -12.52
C TYR A 90 8.30 -18.67 -11.81
N PHE A 91 8.05 -19.14 -10.58
CA PHE A 91 8.99 -19.97 -9.80
C PHE A 91 8.56 -21.44 -9.70
N SER A 92 7.52 -21.84 -10.43
CA SER A 92 7.04 -23.22 -10.53
C SER A 92 7.22 -23.79 -11.94
N SER A 93 8.45 -23.67 -12.46
CA SER A 93 8.92 -24.30 -13.70
C SER A 93 10.24 -25.03 -13.47
#